data_AF-A0A1H7G5D7-F1
#
_entry.id   AF-A0A1H7G5D7-F1
#
_cell.length_a   1.000
_cell.length_b   1.000
_cell.length_c   1.000
_cell.angle_alpha   90.00
_cell.angle_beta   90.00
_cell.angle_gamma   90.00
#
_symmetry.space_group_name_H-M   'P 1'
#
loop_
_entity.id
_entity.type
_entity.pdbx_description
1 polymer ?
#
loop_
_entity_poly.entity_id
_entity_poly.type
_entity_poly.pdbx_seq_one_letter_code
_entity_poly.pdbx_strand_id
1 'polypeptide(L)'
;MGELTSSKKKVTNVLSITPEEQIGSNNCWAAALSMALQSYGTYKSEKILDEMFEANNQGLDLFTLHPQISTHFSYINSEYRSLISGNDPKLSFNEIQGQIDSSRPILIGTQNYNGFMAHALLITGYTDDNTVLIIDPWVGALKEIELQELENYWVETIVFDK
;
A
#
# COMPACT_ATOMS: atom_id res chain seq x y z
N MET A 1 -26.19 38.69 2.65
CA MET A 1 -25.34 37.82 3.49
C MET A 1 -24.73 36.80 2.54
N GLY A 2 -23.46 36.98 2.18
CA GLY A 2 -22.76 36.02 1.33
C GLY A 2 -22.23 34.89 2.19
N GLU A 3 -22.61 33.65 1.86
CA GLU A 3 -21.99 32.46 2.45
C GLU A 3 -20.51 32.48 2.10
N LEU A 4 -19.68 32.62 3.14
CA LEU A 4 -18.26 32.31 3.08
C LEU A 4 -18.18 30.80 2.84
N THR A 5 -17.96 30.39 1.59
CA THR A 5 -17.49 29.06 1.27
C THR A 5 -16.15 28.87 1.96
N SER A 6 -16.18 28.24 3.14
CA SER A 6 -14.99 27.77 3.82
C SER A 6 -14.24 26.88 2.84
N SER A 7 -13.13 27.37 2.31
CA SER A 7 -12.17 26.56 1.59
C SER A 7 -11.68 25.52 2.60
N LYS A 8 -12.20 24.28 2.51
CA LYS A 8 -11.68 23.15 3.28
C LYS A 8 -10.16 23.18 3.11
N LYS A 9 -9.45 23.40 4.21
CA LYS A 9 -7.99 23.44 4.24
C LYS A 9 -7.51 22.08 3.71
N LYS A 10 -6.81 22.05 2.57
CA LYS A 10 -6.18 20.83 2.07
C LYS A 10 -5.27 20.28 3.17
N VAL A 11 -5.60 19.10 3.68
CA VAL A 11 -4.78 18.39 4.66
C VAL A 11 -3.89 17.47 3.85
N THR A 12 -2.59 17.72 3.89
CA THR A 12 -1.61 16.90 3.19
C THR A 12 -0.71 16.22 4.20
N ASN A 13 -0.58 14.90 4.08
CA ASN A 13 0.39 14.13 4.84
C ASN A 13 1.01 13.07 3.92
N VAL A 14 2.32 12.89 4.02
CA VAL A 14 3.07 11.91 3.24
C VAL A 14 4.18 11.34 4.09
N LEU A 15 4.31 10.01 4.05
CA LEU A 15 5.35 9.30 4.75
C LEU A 15 6.69 9.47 4.04
N SER A 16 7.76 9.59 4.82
CA SER A 16 9.13 9.65 4.30
C SER A 16 9.62 8.25 3.89
N ILE A 17 9.11 7.76 2.76
CA ILE A 17 9.49 6.49 2.13
C ILE A 17 10.21 6.80 0.84
N THR A 18 11.34 6.15 0.59
CA THR A 18 12.08 6.26 -0.67
C THR A 18 11.39 5.38 -1.72
N PRO A 19 10.86 5.95 -2.82
CA PRO A 19 10.30 5.17 -3.90
C PRO A 19 11.38 4.30 -4.57
N GLU A 20 11.06 3.04 -4.83
CA GLU A 20 11.94 2.06 -5.47
C GLU A 20 11.18 1.37 -6.61
N GLU A 21 11.85 1.25 -7.77
CA GLU A 21 11.36 0.45 -8.90
C GLU A 21 11.70 -1.04 -8.64
N GLN A 22 10.73 -1.92 -8.89
CA GLN A 22 10.89 -3.36 -8.76
C GLN A 22 11.95 -3.85 -9.75
N ILE A 23 12.84 -4.71 -9.29
CA ILE A 23 13.91 -5.25 -10.14
C ILE A 23 13.42 -6.51 -10.88
N GLY A 24 12.63 -7.35 -10.20
CA GLY A 24 12.07 -8.59 -10.76
C GLY A 24 10.72 -8.38 -11.45
N SER A 25 10.39 -9.19 -12.47
CA SER A 25 9.14 -9.06 -13.24
C SER A 25 7.87 -9.34 -12.44
N ASN A 26 7.96 -10.09 -11.34
CA ASN A 26 6.82 -10.51 -10.51
C ASN A 26 6.99 -10.11 -9.03
N ASN A 27 7.85 -9.12 -8.76
CA ASN A 27 8.27 -8.77 -7.39
C ASN A 27 7.54 -7.55 -6.82
N CYS A 28 6.44 -7.12 -7.43
CA CYS A 28 5.71 -5.92 -7.01
C CYS A 28 5.36 -5.93 -5.51
N TRP A 29 4.94 -7.08 -4.99
CA TRP A 29 4.66 -7.28 -3.56
C TRP A 29 5.89 -7.15 -2.67
N ALA A 30 7.01 -7.76 -3.07
CA ALA A 30 8.27 -7.67 -2.33
C ALA A 30 8.82 -6.24 -2.33
N ALA A 31 8.76 -5.56 -3.48
CA ALA A 31 9.20 -4.17 -3.62
C ALA A 31 8.32 -3.23 -2.77
N ALA A 32 7.01 -3.38 -2.83
CA ALA A 32 6.09 -2.58 -2.04
C ALA A 32 6.23 -2.85 -0.52
N LEU A 33 6.44 -4.11 -0.11
CA LEU A 33 6.72 -4.46 1.29
C LEU A 33 8.08 -3.89 1.75
N SER A 34 9.13 -3.96 0.94
CA SER A 34 10.43 -3.33 1.22
C SER A 34 10.28 -1.85 1.55
N MET A 35 9.53 -1.13 0.71
CA MET A 35 9.21 0.29 0.92
C MET A 35 8.36 0.52 2.18
N ALA A 36 7.37 -0.32 2.44
CA ALA A 36 6.52 -0.22 3.63
C ALA A 36 7.34 -0.34 4.93
N LEU A 37 8.29 -1.27 4.95
CA LEU A 37 9.17 -1.55 6.09
C LEU A 37 10.04 -0.36 6.50
N GLN A 38 10.33 0.59 5.60
CA GLN A 38 11.07 1.81 5.91
C GLN A 38 10.39 2.63 7.01
N SER A 39 9.05 2.66 7.06
CA SER A 39 8.27 3.35 8.11
C SER A 39 8.39 2.69 9.50
N TYR A 40 8.97 1.50 9.54
CA TYR A 40 9.24 0.74 10.77
C TYR A 40 10.72 0.74 11.14
N GLY A 41 11.55 1.54 10.46
CA GLY A 41 12.99 1.64 10.72
C GLY A 41 13.78 0.40 10.31
N THR A 42 13.23 -0.42 9.41
CA THR A 42 13.92 -1.59 8.86
C THR A 42 13.91 -1.55 7.33
N TYR A 43 14.81 -2.31 6.73
CA TYR A 43 14.89 -2.47 5.29
C TYR A 43 15.29 -3.91 4.96
N LYS A 44 14.65 -4.47 3.93
CA LYS A 44 14.97 -5.77 3.33
C LYS A 44 14.82 -5.59 1.83
N SER A 45 15.84 -5.99 1.08
CA SER A 45 15.73 -5.97 -0.39
C SER A 45 14.67 -6.95 -0.88
N GLU A 46 14.13 -6.71 -2.07
CA GLU A 46 13.18 -7.60 -2.75
C GLU A 46 13.63 -9.06 -2.70
N LYS A 47 14.89 -9.32 -3.06
CA LYS A 47 15.47 -10.67 -3.07
C LYS A 47 15.40 -11.34 -1.69
N ILE A 48 15.70 -10.60 -0.62
CA ILE A 48 15.64 -11.14 0.74
C ILE A 48 14.19 -11.43 1.12
N LEU A 49 13.25 -10.56 0.74
CA LEU A 49 11.83 -10.78 0.99
C LEU A 49 11.32 -11.99 0.19
N ASP A 50 11.67 -12.13 -1.07
CA ASP A 50 11.32 -13.31 -1.88
C ASP A 50 11.83 -14.61 -1.25
N GLU A 51 13.08 -14.61 -0.75
CA GLU A 51 13.65 -15.76 -0.05
C GLU A 51 12.96 -16.03 1.30
N MET A 52 12.63 -14.98 2.05
CA MET A 52 11.95 -15.07 3.35
C MET A 52 10.52 -15.60 3.23
N PHE A 53 9.80 -15.15 2.20
CA PHE A 53 8.40 -15.48 1.97
C PHE A 53 8.19 -16.61 0.95
N GLU A 54 9.28 -17.30 0.56
CA GLU A 54 9.27 -18.43 -0.37
C GLU A 54 8.54 -18.13 -1.69
N ALA A 55 8.83 -16.96 -2.29
CA ALA A 55 8.23 -16.54 -3.55
C ALA A 55 8.40 -17.62 -4.63
N ASN A 56 7.33 -17.83 -5.41
CA ASN A 56 7.38 -18.71 -6.57
C ASN A 56 7.57 -17.90 -7.86
N ASN A 57 7.54 -18.55 -9.02
CA ASN A 57 7.75 -17.88 -10.32
C ASN A 57 6.68 -16.80 -10.66
N GLN A 58 5.55 -16.76 -9.94
CA GLN A 58 4.50 -15.75 -10.06
C GLN A 58 4.66 -14.61 -9.04
N GLY A 59 5.70 -14.64 -8.20
CA GLY A 59 5.92 -13.67 -7.13
C GLY A 59 5.32 -14.09 -5.79
N LEU A 60 5.09 -13.09 -4.94
CA LEU A 60 4.41 -13.27 -3.66
C LEU A 60 2.89 -13.15 -3.83
N ASP A 61 2.18 -13.99 -3.09
CA ASP A 61 0.73 -13.98 -2.94
C ASP A 61 0.39 -13.44 -1.54
N LEU A 62 -0.55 -12.48 -1.41
CA LEU A 62 -0.84 -11.88 -0.10
C LEU A 62 -1.35 -12.88 0.91
N PHE A 63 -2.13 -13.85 0.45
CA PHE A 63 -2.69 -14.87 1.34
C PHE A 63 -1.55 -15.65 2.04
N THR A 64 -0.44 -15.85 1.33
CA THR A 64 0.78 -16.45 1.87
C THR A 64 1.65 -15.45 2.65
N LEU A 65 1.73 -14.20 2.19
CA LEU A 65 2.54 -13.14 2.78
C LEU A 65 2.04 -12.72 4.17
N HIS A 66 0.74 -12.48 4.31
CA HIS A 66 0.14 -11.92 5.53
C HIS A 66 0.44 -12.75 6.80
N PRO A 67 0.21 -14.08 6.83
CA PRO A 67 0.51 -14.90 8.01
C PRO A 67 1.98 -14.90 8.41
N GLN A 68 2.88 -14.63 7.45
CA GLN A 68 4.32 -14.68 7.67
C GLN A 68 4.90 -13.32 8.11
N ILE A 69 4.19 -12.19 7.88
CA ILE A 69 4.67 -10.86 8.30
C ILE A 69 5.00 -10.86 9.79
N SER A 70 4.06 -11.25 10.66
CA SER A 70 4.26 -11.21 12.11
C SER A 70 5.28 -12.24 12.60
N THR A 71 5.50 -13.32 11.83
CA THR A 71 6.53 -14.33 12.12
C THR A 71 7.94 -13.75 11.90
N HIS A 72 8.14 -12.99 10.82
CA HIS A 72 9.44 -12.40 10.49
C HIS A 72 9.67 -11.02 11.11
N PHE A 73 8.58 -10.31 11.41
CA PHE A 73 8.57 -8.97 11.97
C PHE A 73 7.63 -8.94 13.18
N SER A 74 8.08 -9.50 14.30
CA SER A 74 7.26 -9.67 15.52
C SER A 74 6.73 -8.39 16.15
N TYR A 75 7.21 -7.23 15.70
CA TYR A 75 6.76 -5.89 16.11
C TYR A 75 5.78 -5.26 15.11
N ILE A 76 5.37 -6.01 14.09
CA ILE A 76 4.39 -5.63 13.08
C ILE A 76 3.24 -6.63 13.18
N ASN A 77 2.11 -6.15 13.68
CA ASN A 77 0.82 -6.78 13.43
C ASN A 77 0.35 -6.40 12.03
N SER A 78 -0.49 -7.23 11.44
CA SER A 78 -1.15 -6.85 10.20
C SER A 78 -2.59 -7.34 10.20
N GLU A 79 -3.43 -6.65 9.44
CA GLU A 79 -4.78 -7.08 9.09
C GLU A 79 -4.84 -7.24 7.57
N TYR A 80 -5.41 -8.35 7.12
CA TYR A 80 -5.63 -8.63 5.71
C TYR A 80 -7.11 -8.52 5.36
N ARG A 81 -7.40 -7.76 4.31
CA ARG A 81 -8.74 -7.62 3.73
C ARG A 81 -8.68 -7.95 2.24
N SER A 82 -9.62 -8.75 1.74
CA SER A 82 -9.62 -9.20 0.34
C SER A 82 -11.02 -9.54 -0.13
N LEU A 83 -11.37 -9.04 -1.33
CA LEU A 83 -12.61 -9.42 -2.02
C LEU A 83 -12.67 -10.93 -2.26
N ILE A 84 -11.52 -11.56 -2.52
CA ILE A 84 -11.40 -12.99 -2.78
C ILE A 84 -11.79 -13.79 -1.53
N SER A 85 -11.51 -13.24 -0.35
CA SER A 85 -11.86 -13.84 0.96
C SER A 85 -13.25 -13.43 1.47
N GLY A 86 -14.01 -12.64 0.70
CA GLY A 86 -15.36 -12.20 1.05
C GLY A 86 -15.46 -10.97 1.96
N ASN A 87 -14.34 -10.26 2.20
CA ASN A 87 -14.31 -9.02 2.98
C ASN A 87 -14.11 -7.81 2.05
N ASP A 88 -14.59 -6.63 2.45
CA ASP A 88 -14.30 -5.40 1.71
C ASP A 88 -12.83 -5.01 1.92
N PRO A 89 -11.98 -5.00 0.87
CA PRO A 89 -10.59 -4.61 1.00
C PRO A 89 -10.42 -3.11 1.16
N LYS A 90 -11.40 -2.31 0.71
CA LYS A 90 -11.24 -0.87 0.57
C LYS A 90 -11.29 -0.22 1.94
N LEU A 91 -10.36 0.69 2.16
CA LEU A 91 -10.36 1.54 3.33
C LEU A 91 -11.12 2.82 3.01
N SER A 92 -11.98 3.26 3.93
CA SER A 92 -12.51 4.61 3.88
C SER A 92 -11.37 5.64 3.98
N PHE A 93 -11.59 6.86 3.48
CA PHE A 93 -10.60 7.93 3.63
C PHE A 93 -10.17 8.13 5.10
N ASN A 94 -11.10 8.06 6.05
CA ASN A 94 -10.79 8.21 7.47
C ASN A 94 -9.86 7.10 7.99
N GLU A 95 -10.01 5.87 7.51
CA GLU A 95 -9.09 4.77 7.84
C GLU A 95 -7.71 5.02 7.22
N ILE A 96 -7.65 5.45 5.95
CA ILE A 96 -6.40 5.80 5.27
C ILE A 96 -5.67 6.91 6.04
N GLN A 97 -6.39 7.99 6.35
CA GLN A 97 -5.87 9.10 7.14
C GLN A 97 -5.33 8.62 8.49
N GLY A 98 -6.09 7.82 9.24
CA GLY A 98 -5.66 7.31 10.54
C GLY A 98 -4.38 6.46 10.47
N GLN A 99 -4.21 5.68 9.40
CA GLN A 99 -3.00 4.89 9.17
C GLN A 99 -1.79 5.79 8.83
N ILE A 100 -1.95 6.70 7.86
CA ILE A 100 -0.88 7.61 7.45
C ILE A 100 -0.47 8.55 8.58
N ASP A 101 -1.42 9.13 9.33
CA ASP A 101 -1.12 9.99 10.48
C ASP A 101 -0.40 9.24 11.61
N SER A 102 -0.58 7.92 11.67
CA SER A 102 0.14 7.04 12.59
C SER A 102 1.49 6.55 12.05
N SER A 103 1.95 7.10 10.92
CA SER A 103 3.17 6.65 10.22
C SER A 103 3.13 5.20 9.75
N ARG A 104 1.95 4.73 9.30
CA ARG A 104 1.75 3.36 8.82
C ARG A 104 1.30 3.40 7.35
N PRO A 105 2.17 3.01 6.41
CA PRO A 105 1.77 2.91 5.00
C PRO A 105 0.77 1.77 4.83
N ILE A 106 0.05 1.75 3.71
CA ILE A 106 -0.95 0.72 3.42
C ILE A 106 -0.54 0.02 2.13
N LEU A 107 -0.43 -1.30 2.19
CA LEU A 107 -0.09 -2.11 1.04
C LEU A 107 -1.39 -2.59 0.39
N ILE A 108 -1.55 -2.37 -0.92
CA ILE A 108 -2.78 -2.72 -1.63
C ILE A 108 -2.51 -3.57 -2.86
N GLY A 109 -3.45 -4.46 -3.15
CA GLY A 109 -3.49 -5.27 -4.36
C GLY A 109 -4.53 -4.71 -5.31
N THR A 110 -4.16 -4.62 -6.57
CA THR A 110 -5.00 -4.10 -7.65
C THR A 110 -5.14 -5.11 -8.77
N GLN A 111 -6.27 -5.05 -9.50
CA GLN A 111 -6.49 -5.76 -10.76
C GLN A 111 -6.88 -4.78 -11.86
N ASN A 112 -6.47 -5.05 -13.09
CA ASN A 112 -6.68 -4.22 -14.29
C ASN A 112 -6.12 -2.78 -14.18
N TYR A 113 -5.28 -2.50 -13.18
CA TYR A 113 -4.60 -1.22 -13.05
C TYR A 113 -3.56 -1.06 -14.17
N ASN A 114 -3.62 0.03 -14.93
CA ASN A 114 -2.77 0.30 -16.10
C ASN A 114 -2.72 -0.85 -17.14
N GLY A 115 -3.78 -1.67 -17.22
CA GLY A 115 -3.87 -2.79 -18.16
C GLY A 115 -3.26 -4.10 -17.67
N PHE A 116 -2.89 -4.21 -16.39
CA PHE A 116 -2.28 -5.41 -15.81
C PHE A 116 -3.28 -6.29 -15.06
N MET A 117 -3.10 -7.61 -15.13
CA MET A 117 -4.01 -8.54 -14.46
C MET A 117 -4.01 -8.41 -12.93
N ALA A 118 -2.83 -8.27 -12.31
CA ALA A 118 -2.67 -8.06 -10.86
C ALA A 118 -1.40 -7.25 -10.58
N HIS A 119 -1.44 -6.33 -9.60
CA HIS A 119 -0.29 -5.49 -9.24
C HIS A 119 -0.38 -4.97 -7.79
N ALA A 120 0.78 -4.79 -7.14
CA ALA A 120 0.87 -4.22 -5.80
C ALA A 120 1.18 -2.72 -5.86
N LEU A 121 0.51 -1.93 -5.02
CA LEU A 121 0.81 -0.51 -4.81
C LEU A 121 0.98 -0.22 -3.32
N LEU A 122 1.65 0.87 -3.00
CA LEU A 122 1.82 1.32 -1.62
C LEU A 122 1.19 2.70 -1.45
N ILE A 123 0.13 2.82 -0.64
CA ILE A 123 -0.39 4.12 -0.22
C ILE A 123 0.53 4.68 0.87
N THR A 124 1.04 5.88 0.63
CA THR A 124 2.04 6.54 1.49
C THR A 124 1.61 7.92 1.94
N GLY A 125 0.46 8.41 1.50
CA GLY A 125 -0.01 9.73 1.88
C GLY A 125 -1.38 10.08 1.29
N TYR A 126 -1.77 11.32 1.52
CA TYR A 126 -2.98 11.92 0.95
C TYR A 126 -2.79 13.44 0.83
N THR A 127 -3.50 14.09 -0.08
CA THR A 127 -3.43 15.55 -0.31
C THR A 127 -4.72 16.27 0.10
N ASP A 128 -5.85 15.57 0.11
CA ASP A 128 -7.15 15.96 0.66
C ASP A 128 -8.07 14.73 0.83
N ASP A 129 -9.35 14.95 1.19
CA ASP A 129 -10.33 13.90 1.53
C ASP A 129 -10.63 12.90 0.38
N ASN A 130 -10.23 13.22 -0.85
CA ASN A 130 -10.52 12.41 -2.04
C ASN A 130 -9.27 11.91 -2.76
N THR A 131 -8.07 12.30 -2.32
CA THR A 131 -6.88 12.08 -3.13
C THR A 131 -5.76 11.47 -2.29
N VAL A 132 -5.24 10.34 -2.77
CA VAL A 132 -4.17 9.58 -2.11
C VAL A 132 -2.87 9.64 -2.89
N LEU A 133 -1.76 9.51 -2.17
CA LEU A 133 -0.42 9.41 -2.73
C LEU A 133 0.02 7.95 -2.69
N ILE A 134 0.29 7.38 -3.86
CA ILE A 134 0.72 6.00 -4.03
C ILE A 134 2.16 5.95 -4.54
N ILE A 135 2.90 4.92 -4.16
CA ILE A 135 4.11 4.51 -4.87
C ILE A 135 3.75 3.28 -5.69
N ASP A 136 4.04 3.36 -6.98
CA ASP A 136 3.90 2.25 -7.92
C ASP A 136 5.27 1.59 -8.12
N PRO A 137 5.49 0.36 -7.61
CA PRO A 137 6.77 -0.33 -7.73
C PRO A 137 7.19 -0.55 -9.18
N TRP A 138 6.30 -0.53 -10.17
CA TRP A 138 6.76 -0.68 -11.56
C TRP A 138 7.65 0.49 -11.96
N VAL A 139 7.23 1.71 -11.64
CA VAL A 139 7.94 2.92 -12.09
C VAL A 139 8.81 3.53 -11.00
N GLY A 140 8.74 3.01 -9.78
CA GLY A 140 9.47 3.53 -8.63
C GLY A 140 9.20 5.00 -8.36
N ALA A 141 7.96 5.45 -8.55
CA ALA A 141 7.60 6.86 -8.48
C ALA A 141 6.35 7.08 -7.63
N LEU A 142 6.36 8.18 -6.88
CA LEU A 142 5.18 8.70 -6.19
C LEU A 142 4.20 9.26 -7.22
N LYS A 143 2.94 8.88 -7.12
CA LYS A 143 1.83 9.37 -7.94
C LYS A 143 0.68 9.81 -7.04
N GLU A 144 -0.03 10.82 -7.49
CA GLU A 144 -1.29 11.27 -6.90
C GLU A 144 -2.44 10.66 -7.70
N ILE A 145 -3.44 10.11 -7.01
CA ILE A 145 -4.61 9.47 -7.64
C ILE A 145 -5.87 9.76 -6.81
N GLU A 146 -6.98 9.99 -7.49
CA GLU A 146 -8.28 10.08 -6.83
C GLU A 146 -8.64 8.73 -6.21
N LEU A 147 -9.06 8.74 -4.95
CA LEU A 147 -9.42 7.54 -4.19
C LEU A 147 -10.52 6.74 -4.91
N GLN A 148 -11.54 7.44 -5.42
CA GLN A 148 -12.61 6.81 -6.20
C GLN A 148 -12.10 6.14 -7.48
N GLU A 149 -11.07 6.69 -8.11
CA GLU A 149 -10.44 6.05 -9.27
C GLU A 149 -9.71 4.77 -8.86
N LEU A 150 -8.89 4.85 -7.82
CA LEU A 150 -8.13 3.73 -7.27
C LEU A 150 -9.03 2.56 -6.85
N GLU A 151 -10.18 2.85 -6.22
CA GLU A 151 -11.17 1.86 -5.78
C GLU A 151 -11.71 0.97 -6.90
N ASN A 152 -11.64 1.40 -8.16
CA ASN A 152 -12.07 0.57 -9.30
C ASN A 152 -11.12 -0.60 -9.57
N TYR A 153 -9.88 -0.49 -9.09
CA TYR A 153 -8.84 -1.50 -9.28
C TYR A 153 -8.55 -2.28 -7.99
N TRP A 154 -8.89 -1.71 -6.83
CA TRP A 154 -8.54 -2.22 -5.50
C TRP A 154 -9.27 -3.52 -5.14
N VAL A 155 -8.51 -4.60 -4.97
CA VAL A 155 -9.04 -5.93 -4.63
C VAL A 155 -8.56 -6.48 -3.28
N GLU A 156 -7.42 -6.01 -2.77
CA GLU A 156 -6.79 -6.55 -1.55
C GLU A 156 -6.06 -5.46 -0.76
N THR A 157 -5.92 -5.65 0.56
CA THR A 157 -5.25 -4.71 1.46
C THR A 157 -4.52 -5.47 2.56
N ILE A 158 -3.30 -5.03 2.85
CA ILE A 158 -2.63 -5.26 4.12
C ILE A 158 -2.46 -3.91 4.81
N VAL A 159 -3.08 -3.80 5.96
CA VAL A 159 -2.82 -2.73 6.93
C VAL A 159 -1.86 -3.26 7.95
N PHE A 160 -0.84 -2.48 8.25
CA PHE A 160 0.15 -2.80 9.27
C PHE A 160 -0.20 -2.05 10.55
N ASP A 161 -0.14 -2.72 11.69
CA ASP A 161 -0.33 -2.14 13.01
C ASP A 161 0.93 -2.40 13.86
N LYS A 162 1.35 -1.42 14.66
CA LYS A 162 2.48 -1.58 15.61
C LYS A 162 2.01 -2.18 16.92
#